data_AF-A0A519YMG2-F1
#
_entry.id   AF-A0A519YMG2-F1
#
_cell.length_a   1.000
_cell.length_b   1.000
_cell.length_c   1.000
_cell.angle_alpha   90.00
_cell.angle_beta   90.00
_cell.angle_gamma   90.00
#
_symmetry.space_group_name_H-M   'P 1'
#
loop_
_entity.id
_entity.type
_entity.pdbx_description
1 polymer ?
#
loop_
_entity_poly.entity_id
_entity_poly.type
_entity_poly.pdbx_seq_one_letter_code
_entity_poly.pdbx_strand_id
1 'polypeptide(L)'
;MQKRIVLSRLLALLASYLLVFSAQAQAGGEQRVAITGITPSLDTGQDYAPWLDDNPNNLVKDSWFPTNFQYVDVTLKLAQPTVLTRLALFDYQGIFTAQPALIYAQNGTQRTLIGTFDGAQYNVWVDLAAPGSLTADAIVIHKFCNNIPVKIKVFGKAGTATTPAPTAPVAALLSFGTLPTKTVGDAPFSLSASSTNGLMPITFASSNTSVVSVAQTSAGAWQATAVGAGTAILTASQAASSTYLAAWLAVRMA
;
A
#
# COMPACT_ATOMS: atom_id res chain seq x y z
N MET A 1 45.10 73.34 -0.33
CA MET A 1 43.84 73.83 -0.92
C MET A 1 43.57 73.04 -2.20
N GLN A 2 42.34 72.51 -2.37
CA GLN A 2 41.72 71.91 -3.58
C GLN A 2 42.38 70.69 -4.25
N LYS A 3 41.80 69.47 -4.18
CA LYS A 3 40.58 68.90 -4.81
C LYS A 3 40.76 68.48 -6.30
N ARG A 4 40.58 67.15 -6.52
CA ARG A 4 39.78 66.48 -7.59
C ARG A 4 40.41 66.47 -9.02
N ILE A 5 40.37 65.44 -9.89
CA ILE A 5 39.54 64.22 -10.12
C ILE A 5 40.28 63.27 -11.11
N VAL A 6 40.35 61.98 -10.75
CA VAL A 6 40.05 60.69 -11.46
C VAL A 6 40.22 60.54 -13.00
N LEU A 7 40.94 59.48 -13.46
CA LEU A 7 40.48 58.40 -14.39
C LEU A 7 41.63 57.36 -14.61
N SER A 8 41.55 56.19 -13.97
CA SER A 8 41.03 54.92 -14.51
C SER A 8 41.98 54.20 -15.49
N ARG A 9 42.70 53.17 -15.01
CA ARG A 9 42.94 51.87 -15.68
C ARG A 9 43.37 50.82 -14.63
N LEU A 10 42.41 50.12 -14.03
CA LEU A 10 42.67 48.85 -13.35
C LEU A 10 42.46 47.72 -14.38
N LEU A 11 43.54 47.03 -14.76
CA LEU A 11 43.46 45.76 -15.47
C LEU A 11 43.20 44.67 -14.41
N ALA A 12 41.96 44.19 -14.32
CA ALA A 12 41.63 43.02 -13.52
C ALA A 12 41.86 41.76 -14.36
N LEU A 13 42.90 40.97 -14.04
CA LEU A 13 43.04 39.60 -14.52
C LEU A 13 41.97 38.73 -13.85
N LEU A 14 40.94 38.36 -14.59
CA LEU A 14 39.96 37.35 -14.18
C LEU A 14 40.52 35.96 -14.52
N ALA A 15 41.19 35.31 -13.57
CA ALA A 15 41.56 33.91 -13.69
C ALA A 15 40.32 33.05 -13.42
N SER A 16 39.72 32.53 -14.48
CA SER A 16 38.61 31.58 -14.46
C SER A 16 39.05 30.26 -13.82
N TYR A 17 38.66 30.04 -12.56
CA TYR A 17 38.68 28.73 -11.92
C TYR A 17 37.50 27.90 -12.47
N LEU A 18 37.71 27.18 -13.57
CA LEU A 18 36.82 26.09 -13.94
C LEU A 18 37.16 24.89 -13.05
N LEU A 19 36.47 24.76 -11.92
CA LEU A 19 36.42 23.52 -11.16
C LEU A 19 35.64 22.50 -12.00
N VAL A 20 36.37 21.63 -12.68
CA VAL A 20 35.81 20.40 -13.23
C VAL A 20 35.42 19.52 -12.04
N PHE A 21 34.15 19.55 -11.64
CA PHE A 21 33.59 18.49 -10.82
C PHE A 21 33.50 17.25 -11.70
N SER A 22 34.55 16.42 -11.68
CA SER A 22 34.42 15.02 -12.02
C SER A 22 33.51 14.40 -10.97
N ALA A 23 32.23 14.23 -11.28
CA ALA A 23 31.35 13.37 -10.51
C ALA A 23 31.86 11.93 -10.69
N GLN A 24 32.81 11.51 -9.86
CA GLN A 24 32.95 10.09 -9.60
C GLN A 24 31.62 9.66 -9.01
N ALA A 25 30.85 8.88 -9.76
CA ALA A 25 29.80 8.05 -9.20
C ALA A 25 30.49 7.06 -8.26
N GLN A 26 30.77 7.50 -7.03
CA GLN A 26 31.15 6.62 -5.95
C GLN A 26 30.03 5.59 -5.88
N ALA A 27 30.34 4.31 -6.09
CA ALA A 27 29.41 3.23 -5.79
C ALA A 27 29.18 3.27 -4.27
N GLY A 28 28.22 4.08 -3.85
CA GLY A 28 28.05 4.51 -2.46
C GLY A 28 27.83 3.32 -1.55
N GLY A 29 28.48 3.33 -0.38
CA GLY A 29 28.16 2.43 0.71
C GLY A 29 26.71 2.61 1.20
N GLU A 30 26.32 1.87 2.23
CA GLU A 30 25.03 2.08 2.89
C GLU A 30 24.87 3.55 3.34
N GLN A 31 23.70 4.12 3.08
CA GLN A 31 23.33 5.48 3.46
C GLN A 31 21.94 5.49 4.10
N ARG A 32 21.70 6.47 4.98
CA ARG A 32 20.36 6.77 5.50
C ARG A 32 19.52 7.40 4.38
N VAL A 33 18.36 6.82 4.11
CA VAL A 33 17.41 7.32 3.10
C VAL A 33 16.24 8.00 3.78
N ALA A 34 16.02 9.28 3.48
CA ALA A 34 14.93 10.03 4.09
C ALA A 34 13.54 9.52 3.66
N ILE A 35 12.59 9.58 4.58
CA ILE A 35 11.15 9.41 4.30
C ILE A 35 10.60 10.80 4.00
N THR A 36 9.92 10.96 2.86
CA THR A 36 9.47 12.26 2.35
C THR A 36 7.96 12.41 2.33
N GLY A 37 7.24 11.32 2.56
CA GLY A 37 5.78 11.33 2.58
C GLY A 37 5.26 10.11 3.30
N ILE A 38 4.10 10.27 3.92
CA ILE A 38 3.40 9.21 4.62
C ILE A 38 1.95 9.21 4.14
N THR A 39 1.45 8.04 3.77
CA THR A 39 0.08 7.88 3.29
C THR A 39 -0.53 6.62 3.89
N PRO A 40 -1.39 6.75 4.92
CA PRO A 40 -2.16 5.63 5.40
C PRO A 40 -3.28 5.28 4.40
N SER A 41 -3.61 4.00 4.29
CA SER A 41 -4.72 3.52 3.44
C SER A 41 -6.10 3.94 3.96
N LEU A 42 -6.18 4.26 5.25
CA LEU A 42 -7.37 4.74 5.93
C LEU A 42 -6.95 5.74 7.01
N ASP A 43 -7.70 6.83 7.15
CA ASP A 43 -7.53 7.74 8.29
C ASP A 43 -8.16 7.13 9.56
N THR A 44 -7.32 6.74 10.51
CA THR A 44 -7.74 6.23 11.82
C THR A 44 -7.55 7.24 12.94
N GLY A 45 -7.06 8.45 12.63
CA GLY A 45 -6.69 9.49 13.59
C GLY A 45 -5.33 9.29 14.28
N GLN A 46 -4.55 8.27 13.92
CA GLN A 46 -3.19 8.10 14.42
C GLN A 46 -2.20 8.97 13.63
N ASP A 47 -1.36 9.73 14.35
CA ASP A 47 -0.35 10.60 13.76
C ASP A 47 0.97 9.87 13.50
N TYR A 48 1.32 9.71 12.23
CA TYR A 48 2.56 9.08 11.77
C TYR A 48 3.65 10.09 11.40
N ALA A 49 3.40 11.41 11.48
CA ALA A 49 4.37 12.46 11.15
C ALA A 49 5.74 12.28 11.83
N PRO A 50 5.85 11.70 13.05
CA PRO A 50 7.16 11.42 13.64
C PRO A 50 8.08 10.54 12.79
N TRP A 51 7.59 9.75 11.81
CA TRP A 51 8.48 9.01 10.90
C TRP A 51 9.14 9.88 9.80
N LEU A 52 8.76 11.16 9.66
CA LEU A 52 9.36 12.08 8.67
C LEU A 52 10.71 12.66 9.11
N ASP A 53 11.07 12.54 10.38
CA ASP A 53 12.32 13.07 10.93
C ASP A 53 13.12 12.02 11.69
N ASP A 54 14.38 12.33 12.02
CA ASP A 54 15.28 11.45 12.78
C ASP A 54 15.38 11.84 14.28
N ASN A 55 14.55 12.77 14.78
CA ASN A 55 14.55 13.17 16.19
C ASN A 55 14.09 11.99 17.07
N PRO A 56 14.96 11.45 17.95
CA PRO A 56 14.63 10.26 18.74
C PRO A 56 13.56 10.51 19.80
N ASN A 57 13.27 11.77 20.14
CA ASN A 57 12.24 12.13 21.12
C ASN A 57 10.86 12.36 20.46
N ASN A 58 10.83 12.51 19.13
CA ASN A 58 9.58 12.60 18.38
C ASN A 58 9.19 11.19 17.93
N LEU A 59 8.29 10.56 18.70
CA LEU A 59 7.85 9.18 18.50
C LEU A 59 6.37 9.15 18.13
N VAL A 60 6.00 8.22 17.24
CA VAL A 60 4.59 7.93 16.96
C VAL A 60 3.92 7.53 18.27
N LYS A 61 2.77 8.16 18.56
CA LYS A 61 2.01 7.90 19.78
C LYS A 61 0.97 6.82 19.55
N ASP A 62 0.67 6.09 20.62
CA ASP A 62 -0.45 5.16 20.64
C ASP A 62 -1.77 5.88 20.38
N SER A 63 -2.62 5.26 19.59
CA SER A 63 -3.98 5.69 19.30
C SER A 63 -4.95 4.56 19.64
N TRP A 64 -5.73 4.76 20.70
CA TRP A 64 -6.71 3.78 21.21
C TRP A 64 -8.14 4.09 20.76
N PHE A 65 -8.31 4.86 19.67
CA PHE A 65 -9.62 5.09 19.09
C PHE A 65 -10.17 3.81 18.45
N PRO A 66 -11.49 3.53 18.53
CA PRO A 66 -12.11 2.36 17.90
C PRO A 66 -11.78 2.22 16.42
N THR A 67 -11.64 3.35 15.71
CA THR A 67 -11.25 3.42 14.29
C THR A 67 -9.85 2.84 14.02
N ASN A 68 -8.98 2.73 15.02
CA ASN A 68 -7.63 2.19 14.85
C ASN A 68 -7.56 0.67 15.04
N PHE A 69 -8.59 0.02 15.59
CA PHE A 69 -8.63 -1.44 15.83
C PHE A 69 -8.94 -2.24 14.56
N GLN A 70 -8.16 -2.00 13.51
CA GLN A 70 -8.24 -2.68 12.23
C GLN A 70 -6.88 -2.65 11.54
N TYR A 71 -6.76 -3.38 10.44
CA TYR A 71 -5.56 -3.35 9.62
C TYR A 71 -5.51 -2.07 8.79
N VAL A 72 -4.34 -1.44 8.75
CA VAL A 72 -4.03 -0.26 7.95
C VAL A 72 -2.66 -0.45 7.30
N ASP A 73 -2.55 -0.09 6.03
CA ASP A 73 -1.26 0.04 5.36
C ASP A 73 -0.78 1.47 5.49
N VAL A 74 0.38 1.70 6.10
CA VAL A 74 1.03 3.01 6.13
C VAL A 74 2.20 3.01 5.17
N THR A 75 2.04 3.74 4.06
CA THR A 75 3.06 3.82 3.00
C THR A 75 4.00 4.99 3.27
N LEU A 76 5.30 4.71 3.34
CA LEU A 76 6.39 5.64 3.62
C LEU A 76 7.19 5.87 2.34
N LYS A 77 6.95 6.99 1.65
CA LYS A 77 7.63 7.33 0.40
C LYS A 77 9.09 7.67 0.66
N LEU A 78 10.01 6.98 -0.01
CA LEU A 78 11.44 7.26 0.09
C LEU A 78 11.81 8.46 -0.78
N ALA A 79 12.81 9.23 -0.34
CA ALA A 79 13.33 10.39 -1.07
C ALA A 79 13.83 10.05 -2.48
N GLN A 80 14.28 8.81 -2.64
CA GLN A 80 14.72 8.26 -3.91
C GLN A 80 14.50 6.74 -3.92
N PRO A 81 14.37 6.13 -5.10
CA PRO A 81 14.44 4.68 -5.25
C PRO A 81 15.72 4.16 -4.59
N THR A 82 15.59 3.10 -3.81
CA THR A 82 16.65 2.65 -2.91
C THR A 82 16.80 1.15 -3.01
N VAL A 83 18.02 0.69 -3.27
CA VAL A 83 18.38 -0.71 -3.05
C VAL A 83 18.58 -0.88 -1.55
N LEU A 84 17.61 -1.51 -0.88
CA LEU A 84 17.56 -1.60 0.56
C LEU A 84 18.69 -2.49 1.09
N THR A 85 19.27 -2.09 2.23
CA THR A 85 20.21 -2.91 3.00
C THR A 85 19.61 -3.33 4.33
N ARG A 86 18.96 -2.41 5.03
CA ARG A 86 18.22 -2.70 6.27
C ARG A 86 17.25 -1.58 6.63
N LEU A 87 16.36 -1.89 7.55
CA LEU A 87 15.60 -0.92 8.31
C LEU A 87 16.05 -1.02 9.77
N ALA A 88 16.04 0.09 10.49
CA ALA A 88 16.10 0.10 11.95
C ALA A 88 14.73 0.51 12.48
N LEU A 89 14.15 -0.32 13.32
CA LEU A 89 12.79 -0.20 13.84
C LEU A 89 12.88 0.04 15.35
N PHE A 90 12.47 1.21 15.82
CA PHE A 90 12.54 1.49 17.26
C PHE A 90 11.36 0.85 17.97
N ASP A 91 11.69 -0.13 18.80
CA ASP A 91 10.79 -0.78 19.71
C ASP A 91 10.81 -0.04 21.04
N TYR A 92 9.62 0.35 21.53
CA TYR A 92 9.52 1.19 22.71
C TYR A 92 8.67 0.54 23.79
N GLN A 93 7.40 0.24 23.51
CA GLN A 93 6.49 -0.38 24.45
C GLN A 93 5.44 -1.26 23.73
N GLY A 94 4.96 -2.28 24.43
CA GLY A 94 3.92 -3.19 23.95
C GLY A 94 4.48 -4.39 23.18
N ILE A 95 3.86 -5.57 23.38
CA ILE A 95 4.22 -6.82 22.70
C ILE A 95 2.97 -7.32 21.97
N PHE A 96 3.10 -7.64 20.68
CA PHE A 96 1.99 -7.87 19.77
C PHE A 96 2.21 -9.12 18.90
N THR A 97 2.63 -10.22 19.51
CA THR A 97 2.97 -11.48 18.80
C THR A 97 1.79 -12.15 18.10
N ALA A 98 0.55 -11.85 18.49
CA ALA A 98 -0.66 -12.39 17.85
C ALA A 98 -1.00 -11.71 16.51
N GLN A 99 -0.59 -10.45 16.32
CA GLN A 99 -0.91 -9.66 15.12
C GLN A 99 0.29 -8.81 14.68
N PRO A 100 1.49 -9.38 14.48
CA PRO A 100 2.72 -8.65 14.16
C PRO A 100 2.53 -7.73 12.96
N ALA A 101 3.18 -6.56 12.97
CA ALA A 101 3.25 -5.72 11.80
C ALA A 101 4.05 -6.43 10.70
N LEU A 102 3.56 -6.39 9.47
CA LEU A 102 4.26 -6.89 8.30
C LEU A 102 4.91 -5.72 7.57
N ILE A 103 6.20 -5.86 7.26
CA ILE A 103 7.02 -4.79 6.70
C ILE A 103 7.37 -5.15 5.26
N TYR A 104 6.92 -4.34 4.31
CA TYR A 104 7.14 -4.56 2.88
C TYR A 104 8.04 -3.50 2.26
N ALA A 105 8.88 -3.92 1.33
CA ALA A 105 9.43 -3.04 0.30
C ALA A 105 8.39 -2.89 -0.80
N GLN A 106 8.13 -1.66 -1.24
CA GLN A 106 7.29 -1.37 -2.39
C GLN A 106 8.13 -0.76 -3.50
N ASN A 107 7.91 -1.22 -4.74
CA ASN A 107 8.46 -0.64 -5.96
C ASN A 107 7.34 -0.53 -7.00
N GLY A 108 6.86 0.69 -7.24
CA GLY A 108 5.62 0.91 -7.96
C GLY A 108 4.44 0.22 -7.27
N THR A 109 3.81 -0.73 -7.95
CA THR A 109 2.67 -1.51 -7.42
C THR A 109 3.08 -2.83 -6.79
N GLN A 110 4.34 -3.25 -6.93
CA GLN A 110 4.80 -4.52 -6.40
C GLN A 110 5.24 -4.37 -4.95
N ARG A 111 4.85 -5.32 -4.11
CA ARG A 111 5.27 -5.40 -2.70
C ARG A 111 6.01 -6.71 -2.45
N THR A 112 7.15 -6.61 -1.78
CA THR A 112 7.93 -7.77 -1.32
C THR A 112 8.05 -7.70 0.19
N LEU A 113 7.68 -8.78 0.88
CA LEU A 113 7.81 -8.85 2.34
C LEU A 113 9.29 -8.86 2.72
N ILE A 114 9.68 -7.96 3.62
CA ILE A 114 11.03 -7.91 4.21
C ILE A 114 11.05 -8.72 5.51
N GLY A 115 10.02 -8.57 6.33
CA GLY A 115 9.90 -9.28 7.60
C GLY A 115 8.76 -8.77 8.46
N THR A 116 8.83 -9.07 9.76
CA THR A 116 7.80 -8.74 10.74
C THR A 116 8.37 -7.92 11.89
N PHE A 117 7.49 -7.17 12.56
CA PHE A 117 7.79 -6.47 13.81
C PHE A 117 6.69 -6.79 14.82
N ASP A 118 7.06 -7.29 15.99
CA ASP A 118 6.11 -7.76 17.01
C ASP A 118 6.21 -7.02 18.34
N GLY A 119 7.12 -6.05 18.47
CA GLY A 119 7.33 -5.34 19.73
C GLY A 119 7.91 -6.21 20.86
N ALA A 120 8.48 -7.38 20.55
CA ALA A 120 8.98 -8.28 21.58
C ALA A 120 10.23 -7.76 22.30
N GLN A 121 10.90 -6.77 21.72
CA GLN A 121 12.03 -6.09 22.34
C GLN A 121 11.50 -4.86 23.10
N TYR A 122 12.32 -4.21 23.94
CA TYR A 122 11.84 -3.08 24.75
C TYR A 122 12.86 -1.97 24.74
N ASN A 123 12.41 -0.77 24.36
CA ASN A 123 13.20 0.44 24.34
C ASN A 123 14.55 0.28 23.60
N VAL A 124 14.53 -0.34 22.42
CA VAL A 124 15.71 -0.68 21.64
C VAL A 124 15.46 -0.56 20.14
N TRP A 125 16.51 -0.29 19.37
CA TRP A 125 16.45 -0.37 17.91
C TRP A 125 16.63 -1.82 17.46
N VAL A 126 15.68 -2.29 16.67
CA VAL A 126 15.68 -3.61 16.05
C VAL A 126 16.08 -3.44 14.58
N ASP A 127 17.23 -4.00 14.18
CA ASP A 127 17.62 -4.01 12.77
C ASP A 127 16.90 -5.15 12.03
N LEU A 128 16.21 -4.78 10.96
CA LEU A 128 15.59 -5.70 10.00
C LEU A 128 16.41 -5.67 8.71
N ALA A 129 17.20 -6.71 8.46
CA ALA A 129 17.97 -6.83 7.24
C ALA A 129 17.06 -6.96 6.01
N ALA A 130 17.38 -6.23 4.94
CA ALA A 130 16.72 -6.36 3.66
C ALA A 130 17.70 -7.01 2.65
N PRO A 131 17.19 -7.82 1.70
CA PRO A 131 18.05 -8.35 0.65
C PRO A 131 18.68 -7.20 -0.14
N GLY A 132 20.01 -7.18 -0.26
CA GLY A 132 20.76 -6.11 -0.94
C GLY A 132 20.51 -5.96 -2.45
N SER A 133 19.57 -6.73 -3.02
CA SER A 133 19.06 -6.61 -4.39
C SER A 133 17.64 -6.01 -4.46
N LEU A 134 16.99 -5.81 -3.32
CA LEU A 134 15.61 -5.37 -3.23
C LEU A 134 15.53 -3.85 -3.40
N THR A 135 15.05 -3.41 -4.56
CA THR A 135 14.82 -1.98 -4.82
C THR A 135 13.43 -1.57 -4.35
N ALA A 136 13.32 -0.43 -3.66
CA ALA A 136 12.07 0.13 -3.15
C ALA A 136 11.97 1.63 -3.42
N ASP A 137 10.79 2.12 -3.80
CA ASP A 137 10.42 3.54 -3.78
C ASP A 137 9.63 3.93 -2.52
N ALA A 138 9.11 2.94 -1.79
CA ALA A 138 8.45 3.13 -0.50
C ALA A 138 8.63 1.92 0.42
N ILE A 139 8.45 2.13 1.72
CA ILE A 139 8.24 1.07 2.71
C ILE A 139 6.76 1.05 3.07
N VAL A 140 6.14 -0.12 3.18
CA VAL A 140 4.76 -0.25 3.67
C VAL A 140 4.76 -0.99 4.99
N ILE A 141 4.13 -0.38 5.99
CA ILE A 141 3.88 -0.97 7.30
C ILE A 141 2.43 -1.41 7.33
N HIS A 142 2.19 -2.72 7.17
CA HIS A 142 0.86 -3.30 7.34
C HIS A 142 0.68 -3.64 8.81
N LYS A 143 -0.17 -2.89 9.49
CA LYS A 143 -0.26 -2.91 10.95
C LYS A 143 -1.69 -3.03 11.45
N PHE A 144 -1.85 -3.59 12.64
CA PHE A 144 -3.10 -3.59 13.39
C PHE A 144 -2.97 -2.69 14.62
N CYS A 145 -3.86 -1.70 14.76
CA CYS A 145 -3.88 -0.80 15.91
C CYS A 145 -2.50 -0.18 16.21
N ASN A 146 -2.00 -0.27 17.45
CA ASN A 146 -0.73 0.30 17.88
C ASN A 146 0.48 -0.63 17.65
N ASN A 147 0.29 -1.75 16.95
CA ASN A 147 1.39 -2.63 16.64
C ASN A 147 2.25 -2.08 15.51
N ILE A 148 3.17 -1.19 15.85
CA ILE A 148 4.10 -0.55 14.93
C ILE A 148 5.41 -0.25 15.66
N PRO A 149 6.53 -0.15 14.94
CA PRO A 149 7.71 0.50 15.48
C PRO A 149 7.46 2.00 15.62
N VAL A 150 7.68 2.56 16.80
CA VAL A 150 7.35 3.99 17.06
C VAL A 150 8.30 4.96 16.35
N LYS A 151 9.40 4.45 15.79
CA LYS A 151 10.31 5.16 14.89
C LYS A 151 10.88 4.21 13.84
N ILE A 152 11.13 4.70 12.62
CA ILE A 152 11.70 3.89 11.54
C ILE A 152 12.84 4.65 10.88
N LYS A 153 13.95 3.95 10.66
CA LYS A 153 15.03 4.37 9.77
C LYS A 153 15.20 3.34 8.65
N VAL A 154 15.50 3.83 7.46
CA VAL A 154 15.64 3.08 6.21
C VAL A 154 17.04 3.35 5.69
N PHE A 155 17.76 2.29 5.38
CA PHE A 155 19.12 2.34 4.89
C PHE A 155 19.24 1.59 3.58
N GLY A 156 20.10 2.08 2.71
CA GLY A 156 20.36 1.45 1.42
C GLY A 156 21.30 2.26 0.56
N LYS A 157 21.32 1.91 -0.72
CA LYS A 157 22.08 2.61 -1.75
C LYS A 157 21.12 3.25 -2.73
N ALA A 158 21.55 4.30 -3.42
CA ALA A 158 20.78 4.87 -4.53
C ALA A 158 20.44 3.76 -5.54
N GLY A 159 19.16 3.49 -5.71
CA GLY A 159 18.64 2.63 -6.75
C GLY A 159 18.22 3.47 -7.94
N THR A 160 18.20 2.87 -9.12
CA THR A 160 17.40 3.41 -10.21
C THR A 160 15.96 2.99 -9.99
N ALA A 161 15.01 3.94 -10.10
CA ALA A 161 13.62 3.56 -10.25
C ALA A 161 13.51 2.72 -11.53
N THR A 162 13.46 1.40 -11.38
CA THR A 162 12.70 0.62 -12.35
C THR A 162 11.26 0.79 -11.89
N THR A 163 10.55 1.83 -12.33
CA THR A 163 9.10 1.76 -12.34
C THR A 163 8.80 0.46 -13.09
N PRO A 164 8.31 -0.60 -12.43
CA PRO A 164 7.88 -1.76 -13.19
C PRO A 164 6.85 -1.18 -14.16
N ALA A 165 7.01 -1.43 -15.46
CA ALA A 165 5.97 -1.07 -16.42
C ALA A 165 4.65 -1.53 -15.79
N PRO A 166 3.62 -0.67 -15.68
CA PRO A 166 2.39 -1.04 -14.98
C PRO A 166 1.97 -2.37 -15.56
N THR A 167 2.01 -3.42 -14.73
CA THR A 167 1.66 -4.75 -15.20
C THR A 167 0.25 -4.62 -15.71
N ALA A 168 0.05 -4.80 -17.01
CA ALA A 168 -1.28 -4.67 -17.60
C ALA A 168 -2.22 -5.59 -16.80
N PRO A 169 -3.36 -5.09 -16.31
CA PRO A 169 -4.25 -5.89 -15.50
C PRO A 169 -4.65 -7.14 -16.28
N VAL A 170 -4.61 -8.29 -15.61
CA VAL A 170 -4.92 -9.59 -16.23
C VAL A 170 -6.41 -9.90 -16.11
N ALA A 171 -6.93 -10.75 -16.98
CA ALA A 171 -8.30 -11.23 -16.85
C ALA A 171 -8.46 -12.05 -15.57
N ALA A 172 -9.51 -11.77 -14.78
CA ALA A 172 -9.90 -12.62 -13.67
C ALA A 172 -10.77 -13.78 -14.17
N LEU A 173 -10.56 -14.98 -13.61
CA LEU A 173 -11.42 -16.13 -13.88
C LEU A 173 -12.56 -16.13 -12.85
N LEU A 174 -13.76 -15.70 -13.28
CA LEU A 174 -14.98 -15.73 -12.49
C LEU A 174 -15.75 -17.03 -12.80
N SER A 175 -16.06 -17.80 -11.76
CA SER A 175 -16.87 -19.02 -11.85
C SER A 175 -18.18 -18.82 -11.11
N PHE A 176 -19.30 -19.08 -11.79
CA PHE A 176 -20.64 -19.01 -11.25
C PHE A 176 -21.37 -20.28 -11.69
N GLY A 177 -21.65 -21.16 -10.73
CA GLY A 177 -22.21 -22.48 -10.99
C GLY A 177 -23.64 -22.40 -11.54
N THR A 178 -24.09 -23.52 -12.12
CA THR A 178 -25.48 -23.68 -12.54
C THR A 178 -26.43 -23.49 -11.36
N LEU A 179 -27.51 -22.75 -11.59
CA LEU A 179 -28.51 -22.49 -10.56
C LEU A 179 -29.58 -23.58 -10.54
N PRO A 180 -30.10 -23.95 -9.37
CA PRO A 180 -31.20 -24.90 -9.28
C PRO A 180 -32.49 -24.29 -9.83
N THR A 181 -33.34 -25.13 -10.41
CA THR A 181 -34.74 -24.79 -10.67
C THR A 181 -35.48 -24.57 -9.35
N LYS A 182 -36.30 -23.53 -9.27
CA LYS A 182 -37.07 -23.19 -8.05
C LYS A 182 -38.52 -22.88 -8.38
N THR A 183 -39.40 -23.14 -7.43
CA THR A 183 -40.83 -22.79 -7.51
C THR A 183 -41.11 -21.53 -6.69
N VAL A 184 -42.10 -20.75 -7.12
CA VAL A 184 -42.57 -19.59 -6.35
C VAL A 184 -43.03 -20.04 -4.96
N GLY A 185 -42.49 -19.41 -3.92
CA GLY A 185 -42.74 -19.77 -2.52
C GLY A 185 -41.68 -20.69 -1.90
N ASP A 186 -40.73 -21.21 -2.69
CA ASP A 186 -39.55 -21.88 -2.13
C ASP A 186 -38.75 -20.93 -1.25
N ALA A 187 -38.07 -21.50 -0.24
CA ALA A 187 -37.16 -20.72 0.60
C ALA A 187 -36.05 -20.06 -0.23
N PRO A 188 -35.58 -18.84 0.15
CA PRO A 188 -34.43 -18.21 -0.48
C PRO A 188 -33.21 -19.13 -0.48
N PHE A 189 -32.38 -19.02 -1.52
CA PHE A 189 -31.18 -19.81 -1.66
C PHE A 189 -29.95 -18.93 -1.86
N SER A 190 -28.81 -19.38 -1.34
CA SER A 190 -27.56 -18.64 -1.41
C SER A 190 -27.00 -18.59 -2.83
N LEU A 191 -26.49 -17.43 -3.23
CA LEU A 191 -25.69 -17.26 -4.42
C LEU A 191 -24.21 -17.29 -4.04
N SER A 192 -23.45 -18.12 -4.74
CA SER A 192 -22.01 -18.23 -4.55
C SER A 192 -21.32 -18.27 -5.91
N ALA A 193 -20.27 -17.47 -6.03
CA ALA A 193 -19.38 -17.42 -7.17
C ALA A 193 -17.94 -17.27 -6.63
N SER A 194 -16.96 -17.74 -7.38
CA SER A 194 -15.54 -17.61 -7.04
C SER A 194 -14.81 -16.83 -8.12
N SER A 195 -13.75 -16.13 -7.72
CA SER A 195 -12.88 -15.39 -8.63
C SER A 195 -11.42 -15.55 -8.25
N THR A 196 -10.53 -15.53 -9.24
CA THR A 196 -9.09 -15.41 -9.00
C THR A 196 -8.69 -14.02 -8.50
N ASN A 197 -9.54 -13.00 -8.69
CA ASN A 197 -9.34 -11.67 -8.12
C ASN A 197 -9.87 -11.63 -6.68
N GLY A 198 -8.98 -11.82 -5.71
CA GLY A 198 -9.30 -11.72 -4.28
C GLY A 198 -9.34 -10.30 -3.72
N LEU A 199 -9.21 -9.26 -4.57
CA LEU A 199 -9.11 -7.86 -4.14
C LEU A 199 -10.46 -7.13 -4.15
N MET A 200 -11.41 -7.59 -4.96
CA MET A 200 -12.71 -6.95 -5.14
C MET A 200 -13.85 -7.92 -4.81
N PRO A 201 -14.92 -7.47 -4.14
CA PRO A 201 -16.07 -8.33 -3.85
C PRO A 201 -16.84 -8.67 -5.13
N ILE A 202 -17.51 -9.82 -5.13
CA ILE A 202 -18.47 -10.21 -6.17
C ILE A 202 -19.86 -9.70 -5.77
N THR A 203 -20.56 -9.10 -6.73
CA THR A 203 -21.96 -8.66 -6.59
C THR A 203 -22.87 -9.47 -7.51
N PHE A 204 -24.16 -9.53 -7.16
CA PHE A 204 -25.14 -10.27 -7.95
C PHE A 204 -26.30 -9.38 -8.36
N ALA A 205 -26.83 -9.59 -9.56
CA ALA A 205 -28.00 -8.91 -10.08
C ALA A 205 -28.92 -9.87 -10.82
N SER A 206 -30.21 -9.56 -10.85
CA SER A 206 -31.22 -10.28 -11.64
C SER A 206 -31.67 -9.42 -12.81
N SER A 207 -31.81 -10.03 -13.99
CA SER A 207 -32.38 -9.37 -15.17
C SER A 207 -33.90 -9.14 -15.05
N ASN A 208 -34.58 -9.85 -14.14
CA ASN A 208 -36.01 -9.72 -13.92
C ASN A 208 -36.35 -9.98 -12.45
N THR A 209 -36.45 -8.91 -11.68
CA THR A 209 -36.75 -8.96 -10.23
C THR A 209 -38.18 -9.36 -9.91
N SER A 210 -39.09 -9.34 -10.89
CA SER A 210 -40.47 -9.88 -10.76
C SER A 210 -40.53 -11.40 -10.87
N VAL A 211 -39.45 -12.06 -11.30
CA VAL A 211 -39.32 -13.53 -11.35
C VAL A 211 -38.36 -14.00 -10.25
N VAL A 212 -37.16 -13.41 -10.17
CA VAL A 212 -36.16 -13.73 -9.15
C VAL A 212 -35.61 -12.44 -8.56
N SER A 213 -35.83 -12.21 -7.27
CA SER A 213 -35.21 -11.09 -6.55
C SER A 213 -33.86 -11.52 -5.95
N VAL A 214 -32.91 -10.58 -5.87
CA VAL A 214 -31.56 -10.80 -5.33
C VAL A 214 -31.26 -9.74 -4.28
N ALA A 215 -30.79 -10.15 -3.11
CA ALA A 215 -30.46 -9.24 -2.01
C ALA A 215 -29.33 -9.81 -1.14
N GLN A 216 -28.62 -8.93 -0.44
CA GLN A 216 -27.70 -9.34 0.62
C GLN A 216 -28.44 -9.50 1.95
N THR A 217 -28.05 -10.51 2.72
CA THR A 217 -28.47 -10.66 4.12
C THR A 217 -27.73 -9.68 5.01
N SER A 218 -28.22 -9.50 6.24
CA SER A 218 -27.51 -8.73 7.27
C SER A 218 -26.12 -9.28 7.61
N ALA A 219 -25.83 -10.53 7.24
CA ALA A 219 -24.51 -11.16 7.39
C ALA A 219 -23.61 -11.00 6.14
N GLY A 220 -24.05 -10.24 5.12
CA GLY A 220 -23.27 -9.94 3.91
C GLY A 220 -23.34 -11.00 2.81
N ALA A 221 -24.03 -12.11 3.02
CA ALA A 221 -24.20 -13.17 2.03
C ALA A 221 -25.28 -12.81 0.99
N TRP A 222 -25.05 -13.13 -0.28
CA TRP A 222 -26.05 -12.94 -1.34
C TRP A 222 -27.07 -14.07 -1.36
N GLN A 223 -28.34 -13.74 -1.48
CA GLN A 223 -29.44 -14.69 -1.64
C GLN A 223 -30.34 -14.29 -2.82
N ALA A 224 -30.91 -15.32 -3.46
CA ALA A 224 -31.94 -15.19 -4.46
C ALA A 224 -33.27 -15.80 -3.97
N THR A 225 -34.39 -15.19 -4.35
CA THR A 225 -35.74 -15.64 -4.00
C THR A 225 -36.59 -15.69 -5.26
N ALA A 226 -37.22 -16.84 -5.52
CA ALA A 226 -38.18 -16.98 -6.61
C ALA A 226 -39.52 -16.33 -6.20
N VAL A 227 -39.89 -15.23 -6.86
CA VAL A 227 -41.05 -14.40 -6.52
C VAL A 227 -42.16 -14.47 -7.57
N GLY A 228 -41.88 -14.97 -8.77
CA GLY A 228 -42.86 -15.12 -9.85
C GLY A 228 -42.47 -16.22 -10.84
N ALA A 229 -43.44 -16.73 -11.58
CA ALA A 229 -43.19 -17.73 -12.62
C ALA A 229 -42.52 -17.08 -13.83
N GLY A 230 -41.53 -17.76 -14.42
CA GLY A 230 -40.82 -17.29 -15.61
C GLY A 230 -39.33 -17.62 -15.55
N THR A 231 -38.54 -16.93 -16.37
CA THR A 231 -37.09 -17.11 -16.38
C THR A 231 -36.38 -15.79 -16.11
N ALA A 232 -35.30 -15.84 -15.34
CA ALA A 232 -34.41 -14.71 -15.09
C ALA A 232 -32.97 -15.10 -15.39
N ILE A 233 -32.15 -14.12 -15.74
CA ILE A 233 -30.70 -14.27 -15.82
C ILE A 233 -30.13 -13.65 -14.56
N LEU A 234 -29.39 -14.45 -13.78
CA LEU A 234 -28.61 -13.92 -12.67
C LEU A 234 -27.18 -13.69 -13.15
N THR A 235 -26.66 -12.50 -12.86
CA THR A 235 -25.30 -12.10 -13.23
C THR A 235 -24.47 -11.93 -11.98
N ALA A 236 -23.36 -12.66 -11.89
CA ALA A 236 -22.28 -12.39 -10.95
C ALA A 236 -21.30 -11.42 -11.60
N SER A 237 -20.94 -10.35 -10.91
CA SER A 237 -20.08 -9.28 -11.42
C SER A 237 -18.98 -8.95 -10.42
N GLN A 238 -17.80 -8.62 -10.94
CA GLN A 238 -16.67 -8.18 -10.15
C GLN A 238 -16.00 -6.99 -10.84
N ALA A 239 -15.81 -5.91 -10.09
CA ALA A 239 -15.17 -4.70 -10.58
C ALA A 239 -13.67 -4.92 -10.87
N ALA A 240 -13.11 -4.07 -11.72
CA ALA A 240 -11.67 -4.03 -11.98
C ALA A 240 -10.89 -3.60 -10.72
N SER A 241 -9.64 -4.02 -10.64
CA SER A 241 -8.66 -3.56 -9.64
C SER A 241 -7.38 -3.10 -10.34
N SER A 242 -6.36 -2.72 -9.56
CA SER A 242 -5.02 -2.42 -10.09
C SER A 242 -4.34 -3.62 -10.76
N THR A 243 -4.78 -4.85 -10.46
CA THR A 243 -4.16 -6.10 -10.92
C THR A 243 -5.04 -6.89 -11.89
N TYR A 244 -6.37 -6.72 -11.80
CA TYR A 244 -7.33 -7.52 -12.55
C TYR A 244 -8.32 -6.65 -13.34
N LEU A 245 -8.67 -7.07 -14.55
CA LEU A 245 -9.78 -6.52 -15.31
C LEU A 245 -11.13 -6.88 -14.66
N ALA A 246 -12.17 -6.11 -14.97
CA ALA A 246 -13.53 -6.45 -14.57
C ALA A 246 -13.96 -7.78 -15.19
N ALA A 247 -14.73 -8.57 -14.45
CA ALA A 247 -15.22 -9.86 -14.88
C ALA A 247 -16.71 -10.00 -14.53
N TRP A 248 -17.45 -10.71 -15.37
CA TRP A 248 -18.84 -11.06 -15.09
C TRP A 248 -19.19 -12.40 -15.72
N LEU A 249 -20.20 -13.08 -15.16
CA LEU A 249 -20.72 -14.33 -15.67
C LEU A 249 -22.21 -14.41 -15.39
N ALA A 250 -22.99 -14.80 -16.40
CA ALA A 250 -24.44 -14.87 -16.34
C ALA A 250 -24.93 -16.32 -16.41
N VAL A 251 -25.86 -16.68 -15.54
CA VAL A 251 -26.49 -18.00 -15.48
C VAL A 251 -28.00 -17.83 -15.55
N ARG A 252 -28.64 -18.60 -16.44
CA ARG A 252 -30.10 -18.63 -16.57
C ARG A 252 -30.71 -19.46 -15.44
N MET A 253 -31.78 -18.94 -14.86
CA MET A 253 -32.65 -19.62 -13.91
C MET A 253 -34.07 -19.70 -14.48
N ALA A 254 -34.73 -20.82 -14.19
CA ALA A 254 -36.10 -21.14 -14.60
C ALA A 254 -36.87 -21.72 -13.41
#